data_AF-A0A8T0B3D9-F1
#
_entry.id   AF-A0A8T0B3D9-F1
#
_cell.length_a   1.000
_cell.length_b   1.000
_cell.length_c   1.000
_cell.angle_alpha   90.00
_cell.angle_beta   90.00
_cell.angle_gamma   90.00
#
_symmetry.space_group_name_H-M   'P 1'
#
loop_
_entity.id
_entity.type
_entity.pdbx_description
1 polymer ?
#
loop_
_entity_poly.entity_id
_entity_poly.type
_entity_poly.pdbx_seq_one_letter_code
_entity_poly.pdbx_strand_id
1 'polypeptide(L)'
;MPVFIAKYKPPGLLELQLEFAKLGQFPSGPYKNPKPHNFRPCDENLPDMVTTIAKDPEYLTLKTQLLGARIQPDFSEEPSRKIITFKPADPKWDARLILPKTPWPPVSATYTRHQCRRGVYSAFMDRVEEKLTRSWMK
;
A
#
# COMPACT_ATOMS: atom_id res chain seq x y z
N MET A 1 4.92 -35.86 17.26
CA MET A 1 4.19 -34.71 16.67
C MET A 1 3.23 -34.16 17.71
N PRO A 2 3.12 -32.84 17.91
CA PRO A 2 2.18 -32.28 18.87
C PRO A 2 0.73 -32.55 18.42
N VAL A 3 -0.15 -32.85 19.37
CA VAL A 3 -1.56 -33.15 19.10
C VAL A 3 -2.29 -31.84 18.82
N PHE A 4 -2.87 -31.71 17.62
CA PHE A 4 -3.63 -30.52 17.23
C PHE A 4 -5.05 -30.62 17.80
N ILE A 5 -5.38 -29.77 18.76
CA ILE A 5 -6.72 -29.72 19.35
C ILE A 5 -7.58 -28.77 18.51
N ALA A 6 -8.48 -29.33 17.71
CA ALA A 6 -9.34 -28.58 16.78
C ALA A 6 -10.59 -27.96 17.43
N LYS A 7 -10.77 -28.12 18.75
CA LYS A 7 -11.97 -27.67 19.47
C LYS A 7 -11.59 -26.57 20.46
N TYR A 8 -11.92 -25.33 20.09
CA TYR A 8 -11.84 -24.19 20.99
C TYR A 8 -13.18 -24.03 21.71
N LYS A 9 -13.17 -24.03 23.05
CA LYS A 9 -14.33 -23.68 23.86
C LYS A 9 -14.21 -22.19 24.20
N PRO A 10 -15.15 -21.32 23.76
CA PRO A 10 -15.09 -19.91 24.11
C PRO A 10 -15.25 -19.75 25.63
N PRO A 11 -14.47 -18.85 26.27
CA PRO A 11 -14.60 -18.56 27.69
C PRO A 11 -15.99 -18.00 28.02
N GLY A 12 -16.46 -18.29 29.24
CA GLY A 12 -17.72 -17.76 29.75
C GLY A 12 -17.65 -16.25 30.01
N LEU A 13 -18.80 -15.60 30.20
CA LEU A 13 -18.86 -14.14 30.42
C LEU A 13 -18.05 -13.68 31.65
N LEU A 14 -18.11 -14.45 32.75
CA LEU A 14 -17.33 -14.16 33.97
C LEU A 14 -15.81 -14.35 33.75
N GLU A 15 -15.44 -15.40 33.02
CA GLU A 15 -14.04 -15.67 32.68
C GLU A 15 -13.48 -14.55 31.81
N LEU A 16 -14.24 -14.10 30.81
CA LEU A 16 -13.90 -12.95 29.99
C LEU A 16 -13.74 -11.66 30.80
N GLN A 17 -14.61 -11.40 31.77
CA GLN A 17 -14.48 -10.23 32.64
C GLN A 17 -13.21 -10.28 33.50
N LEU A 18 -12.88 -11.45 34.05
CA LEU A 18 -11.65 -11.65 34.82
C LEU A 18 -10.40 -11.53 33.95
N GLU A 19 -10.42 -12.09 32.74
CA GLU A 19 -9.34 -11.96 31.76
C GLU A 19 -9.16 -10.51 31.32
N PHE A 20 -10.24 -9.80 31.03
CA PHE A 20 -10.19 -8.38 30.68
C PHE A 20 -9.67 -7.51 31.82
N ALA A 21 -10.07 -7.78 33.07
CA ALA A 21 -9.54 -7.07 34.22
C ALA A 21 -8.02 -7.30 34.40
N LYS A 22 -7.54 -8.53 34.09
CA LYS A 22 -6.12 -8.91 34.20
C LYS A 22 -5.27 -8.40 33.03
N LEU A 23 -5.77 -8.47 31.80
CA LEU A 23 -5.00 -8.28 30.56
C LEU A 23 -5.44 -7.06 29.75
N GLY A 24 -6.67 -6.60 29.93
CA GLY A 24 -7.25 -5.48 29.20
C GLY A 24 -6.81 -4.11 29.73
N GLN A 25 -6.13 -4.06 30.88
CA GLN A 25 -5.45 -2.84 31.30
C GLN A 25 -4.21 -2.63 30.43
N PHE A 26 -4.24 -1.59 29.61
CA PHE A 26 -3.05 -1.09 28.96
C PHE A 26 -2.03 -0.66 30.03
N PRO A 27 -0.73 -0.98 29.86
CA PRO A 27 0.28 -0.56 30.81
C PRO A 27 0.24 0.96 30.94
N SER A 28 0.16 1.46 32.17
CA SER A 28 0.23 2.89 32.45
C SER A 28 1.64 3.39 32.11
N GLY A 29 1.77 4.07 30.98
CA GLY A 29 3.05 4.56 30.49
C GLY A 29 2.88 5.41 29.23
N PRO A 30 3.92 6.16 28.83
CA PRO A 30 3.88 6.92 27.58
C PRO A 30 3.64 5.98 26.40
N TYR A 31 2.69 6.35 25.54
CA TYR A 31 2.36 5.60 24.34
C TYR A 31 3.60 5.46 23.45
N LYS A 32 3.97 4.22 23.12
CA LYS A 32 5.01 3.92 22.15
C LYS A 32 4.34 3.59 20.82
N ASN A 33 4.63 4.38 19.78
CA ASN A 33 4.18 4.06 18.44
C ASN A 33 4.64 2.64 18.07
N PRO A 34 3.75 1.75 17.60
CA PRO A 34 4.16 0.44 17.13
C PRO A 34 5.15 0.63 15.99
N LYS A 35 6.25 -0.13 16.02
CA LYS A 35 7.22 -0.13 14.93
C LYS A 35 6.51 -0.59 13.66
N PRO A 36 6.70 0.09 12.51
CA PRO A 36 6.16 -0.36 11.23
C PRO A 36 6.49 -1.83 10.99
N HIS A 37 5.50 -2.60 10.53
CA HIS A 37 5.68 -4.02 10.29
C HIS A 37 6.81 -4.24 9.27
N ASN A 38 7.79 -5.07 9.63
CA ASN A 38 8.87 -5.43 8.74
C ASN A 38 8.37 -6.53 7.81
N PHE A 39 8.20 -6.22 6.53
CA PHE A 39 7.75 -7.19 5.51
C PHE A 39 8.84 -8.19 5.11
N ARG A 40 10.06 -8.08 5.65
CA ARG A 40 11.12 -9.06 5.38
C ARG A 40 10.83 -10.33 6.17
N PRO A 41 10.68 -11.49 5.51
CA PRO A 41 10.53 -12.75 6.20
C PRO A 41 11.90 -13.27 6.63
N CYS A 42 12.56 -12.64 7.61
CA CYS A 42 13.94 -13.01 7.95
C CYS A 42 14.29 -12.62 9.40
N ASP A 43 14.86 -13.60 10.10
CA ASP A 43 15.30 -13.61 11.50
C ASP A 43 16.04 -12.34 11.94
N GLU A 44 15.90 -12.00 13.23
CA GLU A 44 16.55 -10.85 13.89
C GLU A 44 18.10 -10.89 13.80
N ASN A 45 18.67 -12.03 13.40
CA ASN A 45 20.11 -12.27 13.27
C ASN A 45 20.65 -12.08 11.84
N LEU A 46 19.83 -11.69 10.86
CA LEU A 46 20.39 -11.41 9.54
C LEU A 46 21.19 -10.10 9.56
N PRO A 47 22.44 -10.11 9.05
CA PRO A 47 23.22 -8.90 8.94
C PRO A 47 22.52 -7.90 8.01
N ASP A 48 22.49 -6.63 8.42
CA ASP A 48 22.00 -5.55 7.57
C ASP A 48 22.80 -5.54 6.26
N MET A 49 22.08 -5.48 5.14
CA MET A 49 22.70 -5.43 3.83
C MET A 49 23.41 -4.07 3.66
N VAL A 50 24.72 -4.07 3.90
CA VAL A 50 25.58 -2.91 3.71
C VAL A 50 25.70 -2.65 2.20
N THR A 51 24.92 -1.70 1.69
CA THR A 51 25.01 -1.26 0.28
C THR A 51 26.11 -0.22 0.04
N THR A 52 27.02 -0.01 1.00
CA THR A 52 28.22 0.80 0.75
C THR A 52 29.26 -0.03 0.02
N ILE A 53 28.90 -0.52 -1.17
CA ILE A 53 29.92 -0.93 -2.12
C ILE A 53 30.62 0.38 -2.51
N ALA A 54 31.91 0.47 -2.19
CA ALA A 54 32.76 1.55 -2.67
C ALA A 54 32.55 1.67 -4.18
N LYS A 55 32.29 2.89 -4.67
CA LYS A 55 32.33 3.21 -6.10
C LYS A 55 33.50 2.44 -6.71
N ASP A 56 33.22 1.68 -7.76
CA ASP A 56 34.13 0.73 -8.40
C ASP A 56 35.60 1.19 -8.29
N PRO A 57 36.50 0.36 -7.74
CA PRO A 57 37.89 0.75 -7.48
C PRO A 57 38.63 1.16 -8.77
N GLU A 58 38.13 0.70 -9.91
CA GLU A 58 38.51 1.19 -11.22
C GLU A 58 37.41 2.12 -11.72
N TYR A 59 37.74 3.40 -11.87
CA TYR A 59 36.88 4.45 -12.42
C TYR A 59 36.48 4.13 -13.88
N LEU A 60 35.64 3.11 -14.06
CA LEU A 60 35.19 2.61 -15.34
C LEU A 60 34.21 3.63 -15.91
N THR A 61 34.70 4.41 -16.87
CA THR A 61 33.86 5.28 -17.69
C THR A 61 33.06 4.41 -18.65
N LEU A 62 31.94 3.86 -18.17
CA LEU A 62 31.00 3.12 -19.00
C LEU A 62 30.39 4.09 -20.02
N LYS A 63 30.94 4.10 -21.24
CA LYS A 63 30.33 4.78 -22.40
C LYS A 63 29.14 3.97 -22.89
N THR A 64 28.05 3.95 -22.13
CA THR A 64 26.80 3.30 -22.56
C THR A 64 26.04 4.20 -23.53
N GLN A 65 26.52 4.28 -24.78
CA GLN A 65 25.63 4.58 -25.92
C GLN A 65 24.98 3.29 -26.39
N LEU A 66 24.04 2.76 -25.60
CA LEU A 66 23.12 1.72 -26.09
C LEU A 66 21.80 1.70 -25.31
N LEU A 67 21.08 2.82 -25.29
CA LEU A 67 19.64 2.84 -24.99
C LEU A 67 18.83 2.34 -26.19
N GLY A 68 19.10 1.12 -26.64
CA GLY A 68 18.43 0.54 -27.82
C GLY A 68 18.41 -0.98 -27.89
N ALA A 69 19.29 -1.68 -27.19
CA ALA A 69 19.19 -3.14 -27.11
C ALA A 69 18.39 -3.51 -25.87
N ARG A 70 17.09 -3.75 -26.08
CA ARG A 70 16.25 -4.51 -25.14
C ARG A 70 16.93 -5.86 -24.95
N ILE A 71 17.64 -6.05 -23.84
CA ILE A 71 18.06 -7.38 -23.40
C ILE A 71 16.76 -8.14 -23.17
N GLN A 72 16.36 -8.93 -24.17
CA GLN A 72 15.43 -10.01 -23.92
C GLN A 72 16.19 -10.98 -23.01
N PRO A 73 15.63 -11.40 -21.86
CA PRO A 73 16.21 -12.53 -21.18
C PRO A 73 16.12 -13.71 -22.15
N ASP A 74 17.23 -14.39 -22.38
CA ASP A 74 17.24 -15.72 -22.96
C ASP A 74 16.51 -16.64 -21.98
N PHE A 75 15.18 -16.63 -22.04
CA PHE A 75 14.38 -17.69 -21.50
C PHE A 75 14.67 -18.90 -22.37
N SER A 76 15.59 -19.75 -21.91
CA SER A 76 15.63 -21.15 -22.29
C SER A 76 14.20 -21.65 -22.40
N GLU A 77 13.78 -22.06 -23.61
CA GLU A 77 12.48 -22.66 -23.88
C GLU A 77 12.42 -24.06 -23.24
N GLU A 78 12.41 -24.09 -21.91
CA GLU A 78 11.84 -25.20 -21.18
C GLU A 78 10.37 -25.32 -21.63
N PRO A 79 9.86 -26.51 -21.99
CA PRO A 79 8.50 -26.67 -22.47
C PRO A 79 7.58 -26.08 -21.41
N SER A 80 6.99 -24.95 -21.76
CA SER A 80 6.21 -24.08 -20.88
C SER A 80 5.25 -24.96 -20.09
N ARG A 81 5.58 -25.23 -18.82
CA ARG A 81 4.64 -25.82 -17.87
C ARG A 81 3.57 -24.75 -17.66
N LYS A 82 2.62 -24.68 -18.60
CA LYS A 82 1.44 -23.85 -18.50
C LYS A 82 0.76 -24.31 -17.24
N ILE A 83 0.92 -23.55 -16.17
CA ILE A 83 0.18 -23.79 -14.94
C ILE A 83 -1.28 -23.64 -15.35
N ILE A 84 -2.00 -24.76 -15.42
CA ILE A 84 -3.44 -24.76 -15.67
C ILE A 84 -4.07 -24.31 -14.36
N THR A 85 -4.01 -23.01 -14.09
CA THR A 85 -4.73 -22.42 -12.96
C THR A 85 -6.21 -22.53 -13.30
N PHE A 86 -6.91 -23.47 -12.67
CA PHE A 86 -8.36 -23.55 -12.76
C PHE A 86 -8.94 -22.23 -12.26
N LYS A 87 -9.42 -21.40 -13.19
CA LYS A 87 -10.19 -20.21 -12.88
C LYS A 87 -11.67 -20.63 -12.88
N PRO A 88 -12.36 -20.69 -11.73
CA PRO A 88 -13.80 -20.94 -11.73
C PRO A 88 -14.51 -19.86 -12.53
N ALA A 89 -15.70 -20.20 -13.06
CA ALA A 89 -16.55 -19.19 -13.69
C ALA A 89 -16.82 -18.07 -12.69
N ASP A 90 -16.57 -16.83 -13.10
CA ASP A 90 -16.81 -15.66 -12.25
C ASP A 90 -18.29 -15.69 -11.83
N PRO A 91 -18.62 -15.56 -10.52
CA PRO A 91 -19.99 -15.70 -10.07
C PRO A 91 -20.87 -14.64 -10.73
N LYS A 92 -22.06 -15.05 -11.19
CA LYS A 92 -23.06 -14.17 -11.79
C LYS A 92 -23.74 -13.34 -10.70
N TRP A 93 -23.03 -12.37 -10.16
CA TRP A 93 -23.63 -11.38 -9.26
C TRP A 93 -24.59 -10.49 -10.06
N ASP A 94 -25.71 -10.10 -9.45
CA ASP A 94 -26.60 -9.08 -10.03
C ASP A 94 -25.84 -7.76 -10.12
N ALA A 95 -25.80 -7.16 -11.31
CA ALA A 95 -25.09 -5.90 -11.57
C ALA A 95 -25.60 -4.74 -10.69
N ARG A 96 -26.84 -4.82 -10.20
CA ARG A 96 -27.40 -3.83 -9.26
C ARG A 96 -26.78 -3.90 -7.86
N LEU A 97 -26.15 -5.03 -7.51
CA LEU A 97 -25.42 -5.21 -6.25
C LEU A 97 -23.96 -4.75 -6.36
N ILE A 98 -23.48 -4.44 -7.57
CA ILE A 98 -22.12 -3.97 -7.81
C ILE A 98 -22.14 -2.44 -7.71
N LEU A 99 -21.40 -1.90 -6.74
CA LEU A 99 -21.19 -0.47 -6.62
C LEU A 99 -20.58 0.08 -7.94
N PRO A 100 -21.20 1.09 -8.60
CA PRO A 100 -20.63 1.70 -9.79
C PRO A 100 -19.24 2.28 -9.47
N LYS A 101 -18.24 1.92 -10.27
CA LYS A 101 -16.90 2.47 -10.13
C LYS A 101 -16.91 3.91 -10.61
N THR A 102 -16.87 4.87 -9.70
CA THR A 102 -16.58 6.26 -10.04
C THR A 102 -15.12 6.38 -10.47
N PRO A 103 -14.81 7.22 -11.47
CA PRO A 103 -13.42 7.47 -11.84
C PRO A 103 -12.68 8.04 -10.63
N TRP A 104 -11.50 7.50 -10.35
CA TRP A 104 -10.63 8.04 -9.32
C TRP A 104 -9.91 9.29 -9.86
N PRO A 105 -9.85 10.40 -9.09
CA PRO A 105 -10.42 10.60 -7.76
C PRO A 105 -11.92 10.97 -7.82
N PRO A 106 -12.74 10.49 -6.86
CA PRO A 106 -14.20 10.71 -6.82
C PRO A 106 -14.60 12.18 -6.62
N VAL A 107 -13.64 13.01 -6.18
CA VAL A 107 -13.78 14.46 -6.08
C VAL A 107 -12.53 15.06 -6.71
N SER A 108 -12.68 16.13 -7.49
CA SER A 108 -11.51 16.88 -7.97
C SER A 108 -10.65 17.26 -6.77
N ALA A 109 -9.32 17.18 -6.94
CA ALA A 109 -8.33 17.44 -5.88
C ALA A 109 -8.42 18.85 -5.26
N THR A 110 -9.37 19.67 -5.71
CA THR A 110 -9.73 20.98 -5.15
C THR A 110 -10.48 20.89 -3.82
N TYR A 111 -11.15 19.77 -3.51
CA TYR A 111 -11.93 19.59 -2.27
C TYR A 111 -11.15 18.97 -1.12
N THR A 112 -9.96 18.41 -1.36
CA THR A 112 -9.13 17.88 -0.28
C THR A 112 -8.36 19.02 0.39
N ARG A 113 -8.26 18.96 1.73
CA ARG A 113 -7.47 19.87 2.58
C ARG A 113 -5.99 20.00 2.16
N HIS A 114 -5.49 19.06 1.36
CA HIS A 114 -4.17 19.10 0.76
C HIS A 114 -4.29 19.64 -0.66
N GLN A 115 -4.47 20.96 -0.79
CA GLN A 115 -4.34 21.60 -2.09
C GLN A 115 -2.92 21.35 -2.61
N CYS A 116 -2.78 20.63 -3.73
CA CYS A 116 -1.54 20.65 -4.51
C CYS A 116 -1.16 22.12 -4.70
N ARG A 117 0.10 22.48 -4.40
CA ARG A 117 0.61 23.87 -4.43
C ARG A 117 0.06 24.60 -5.66
N ARG A 118 -0.98 25.42 -5.47
CA ARG A 118 -1.67 26.10 -6.56
C ARG A 118 -0.70 27.10 -7.18
N GLY A 119 -0.62 27.14 -8.50
CA GLY A 119 0.18 28.14 -9.19
C GLY A 119 -0.36 29.55 -8.94
N VAL A 120 0.50 30.57 -9.03
CA VAL A 120 0.11 31.98 -8.82
C VAL A 120 -1.02 32.38 -9.76
N TYR A 121 -0.99 31.91 -11.01
CA TYR A 121 -2.00 32.18 -12.02
C TYR A 121 -3.36 31.56 -11.69
N SER A 122 -3.41 30.30 -11.25
CA SER A 122 -4.69 29.65 -10.89
C SER A 122 -5.36 30.35 -9.70
N ALA A 123 -4.57 30.75 -8.69
CA ALA A 123 -5.09 31.50 -7.55
C ALA A 123 -5.56 32.93 -7.90
N PHE A 124 -5.08 33.49 -9.02
CA PHE A 124 -5.59 34.76 -9.55
C PHE A 124 -6.93 34.55 -10.27
N MET A 125 -7.04 33.55 -11.14
CA MET A 125 -8.27 33.24 -11.87
C MET A 125 -9.43 32.91 -10.93
N ASP A 126 -9.20 32.11 -9.88
CA ASP A 126 -10.21 31.80 -8.86
C ASP A 126 -10.77 33.09 -8.21
N ARG A 127 -9.90 34.05 -7.88
CA ARG A 127 -10.29 35.34 -7.28
C ARG A 127 -11.06 36.22 -8.27
N VAL A 128 -10.70 36.19 -9.55
CA VAL A 128 -11.43 36.89 -10.61
C VAL A 128 -12.84 36.30 -10.74
N GLU A 129 -12.94 34.98 -10.78
CA GLU A 129 -14.22 34.26 -10.88
C GLU A 129 -15.12 34.54 -9.67
N GLU A 130 -14.59 34.48 -8.45
CA GLU A 130 -15.33 34.82 -7.23
C GLU A 130 -15.82 36.27 -7.25
N LYS A 131 -15.01 37.20 -7.75
CA LYS A 131 -15.38 38.61 -7.82
C LYS A 131 -16.49 38.85 -8.84
N LEU A 132 -16.43 38.19 -10.00
CA LEU A 132 -17.45 38.26 -11.06
C LEU A 132 -18.76 37.62 -10.61
N THR A 133 -18.72 36.41 -10.05
CA THR A 133 -19.92 35.73 -9.55
C THR A 133 -20.64 36.55 -8.47
N ARG A 134 -19.92 37.12 -7.50
CA ARG A 134 -20.52 38.02 -6.49
C ARG A 134 -21.14 39.28 -7.07
N SER A 135 -20.58 39.82 -8.16
CA SER A 135 -21.11 41.02 -8.81
C SER A 135 -22.30 40.73 -9.73
N TRP A 136 -22.43 39.50 -10.21
CA TRP A 136 -23.58 39.05 -11.01
C TRP A 136 -24.74 38.49 -10.16
N MET A 137 -24.49 38.13 -8.91
CA MET A 137 -25.53 37.72 -7.94
C MET A 137 -26.20 38.90 -7.22
N LYS A 138 -25.94 40.13 -7.66
CA LYS A 138 -26.51 41.37 -7.13
C LYS A 138 -27.42 41.99 -8.18
#